data_AF-A0A3B0YPK3-F1
#
_entry.id   AF-A0A3B0YPK3-F1
#
_cell.length_a   1.000
_cell.length_b   1.000
_cell.length_c   1.000
_cell.angle_alpha   90.00
_cell.angle_beta   90.00
_cell.angle_gamma   90.00
#
_symmetry.space_group_name_H-M   'P 1'
#
loop_
_entity.id
_entity.type
_entity.pdbx_description
1 polymer ?
#
loop_
_entity_poly.entity_id
_entity_poly.type
_entity_poly.pdbx_seq_one_letter_code
_entity_poly.pdbx_strand_id
1 'polypeptide(L)'
;MRETMLQMMQKMGPFMGPMFWTGVVFLGIGAVFLLARFLNANTGKAVSWSSSIVIILGLFFVVAHFMGTYLGMDTPFIAFGDVATFDIIKGDFWMLGAGLFVSAVFLKILLKMKGSVAV
;
A
#
# COMPACT_ATOMS: atom_id res chain seq x y z
N MET A 1 15.53 -0.61 -24.73
CA MET A 1 15.14 -0.09 -23.40
C MET A 1 13.67 -0.37 -23.08
N ARG A 2 12.71 0.01 -23.93
CA ARG A 2 11.27 -0.27 -23.70
C ARG A 2 10.94 -1.76 -23.56
N GLU A 3 11.51 -2.62 -24.41
CA GLU A 3 11.34 -4.07 -24.30
C GLU A 3 11.89 -4.65 -23.00
N THR A 4 13.05 -4.17 -22.55
CA THR A 4 13.65 -4.56 -21.26
C THR A 4 12.72 -4.18 -20.09
N MET A 5 12.12 -2.99 -20.14
CA MET A 5 11.17 -2.52 -19.12
C MET A 5 9.86 -3.33 -19.12
N LEU A 6 9.36 -3.70 -20.30
CA LEU A 6 8.18 -4.57 -20.44
C LEU A 6 8.45 -5.97 -19.89
N GLN A 7 9.61 -6.56 -20.19
CA GLN A 7 9.99 -7.86 -19.62
C GLN A 7 10.15 -7.81 -18.10
N MET A 8 10.67 -6.71 -17.55
CA MET A 8 10.72 -6.50 -16.10
C MET A 8 9.32 -6.40 -15.50
N MET A 9 8.40 -5.62 -16.10
CA MET A 9 7.00 -5.54 -15.64
C MET A 9 6.32 -6.91 -15.63
N GLN A 10 6.47 -7.70 -16.68
CA GLN A 10 5.89 -9.04 -16.76
C GLN A 10 6.41 -9.95 -15.65
N LYS A 11 7.72 -9.89 -15.37
CA LYS A 11 8.34 -10.64 -14.27
C LYS A 11 7.94 -10.13 -12.88
N MET A 12 7.58 -8.86 -12.76
CA MET A 12 7.15 -8.24 -11.49
C MET A 12 5.65 -8.45 -11.21
N GLY A 13 4.84 -8.78 -12.22
CA GLY A 13 3.40 -9.03 -12.09
C GLY A 13 3.02 -9.96 -10.92
N PRO A 14 3.63 -11.15 -10.78
CA PRO A 14 3.34 -12.08 -9.68
C PRO A 14 3.66 -11.53 -8.28
N PHE A 15 4.58 -10.57 -8.16
CA PHE A 15 5.00 -9.99 -6.88
C PHE A 15 4.13 -8.82 -6.43
N MET A 16 3.39 -8.19 -7.36
CA MET A 16 2.53 -7.03 -7.06
C MET A 16 1.41 -7.38 -6.07
N GLY A 17 0.78 -8.55 -6.22
CA GLY A 17 -0.28 -9.02 -5.32
C GLY A 17 0.22 -9.19 -3.87
N PRO A 18 1.25 -10.02 -3.63
CA PRO A 18 1.85 -10.17 -2.30
C PRO A 18 2.31 -8.83 -1.70
N MET A 19 2.90 -7.94 -2.50
CA MET A 19 3.37 -6.64 -2.04
C MET A 19 2.21 -5.73 -1.57
N PHE A 20 1.08 -5.74 -2.27
CA PHE A 20 -0.13 -5.05 -1.85
C PHE A 20 -0.64 -5.60 -0.51
N TRP A 21 -0.76 -6.92 -0.38
CA TRP A 21 -1.19 -7.57 0.87
C TRP A 21 -0.26 -7.26 2.03
N THR A 22 1.05 -7.17 1.77
CA THR A 22 2.02 -6.75 2.78
C THR A 22 1.69 -5.35 3.31
N GLY A 23 1.35 -4.42 2.41
CA GLY A 23 0.88 -3.07 2.77
C GLY A 23 -0.40 -3.09 3.62
N VAL A 24 -1.38 -3.94 3.25
CA VAL A 24 -2.62 -4.12 4.02
C VAL A 24 -2.33 -4.65 5.43
N VAL A 25 -1.44 -5.64 5.56
CA VAL A 25 -1.04 -6.19 6.87
C VAL A 25 -0.38 -5.12 7.74
N PHE A 26 0.57 -4.36 7.19
CA PHE A 26 1.22 -3.27 7.94
C PHE A 26 0.25 -2.15 8.32
N LEU A 27 -0.73 -1.85 7.48
CA LEU A 27 -1.80 -0.90 7.80
C LEU A 27 -2.62 -1.42 8.99
N GLY A 28 -3.01 -2.70 8.97
CA GLY A 28 -3.72 -3.36 10.07
C GLY A 28 -2.92 -3.33 11.38
N ILE A 29 -1.64 -3.66 11.33
CA ILE A 29 -0.71 -3.57 12.48
C ILE A 29 -0.66 -2.13 13.01
N GLY A 30 -0.53 -1.14 12.12
CA GLY A 30 -0.54 0.27 12.49
C GLY A 30 -1.84 0.71 13.18
N ALA A 31 -2.99 0.24 12.67
CA ALA A 31 -4.30 0.50 13.28
C ALA A 31 -4.44 -0.16 14.66
N VAL A 32 -4.01 -1.42 14.82
CA VAL A 32 -4.01 -2.12 16.11
C VAL A 32 -3.12 -1.40 17.13
N PHE A 33 -1.91 -0.97 16.74
CA PHE A 33 -1.05 -0.22 17.63
C PHE A 33 -1.60 1.17 17.98
N LEU A 34 -2.34 1.80 17.07
CA LEU A 34 -3.04 3.06 17.32
C LEU A 34 -4.16 2.85 18.36
N LEU A 35 -4.92 1.76 18.26
CA LEU A 35 -5.90 1.35 19.28
C LEU A 35 -5.24 1.02 20.63
N ALA A 36 -4.12 0.27 20.63
CA ALA A 36 -3.36 0.00 21.84
C ALA A 36 -2.84 1.29 22.49
N ARG A 37 -2.49 2.30 21.68
CA ARG A 37 -2.13 3.63 22.18
C ARG A 37 -3.32 4.32 22.84
N PHE A 38 -4.55 4.11 22.38
CA PHE A 38 -5.76 4.58 23.07
C PHE A 38 -5.90 4.00 24.47
N LEU A 39 -5.42 2.77 24.68
CA LEU A 39 -5.37 2.07 25.98
C LEU A 39 -4.10 2.39 26.80
N ASN A 40 -3.45 3.53 26.58
CA ASN A 40 -2.22 3.99 27.27
C ASN A 40 -0.94 3.16 27.03
N ALA A 41 -0.88 2.32 25.99
CA ALA A 41 0.37 1.68 25.60
C ALA A 41 1.31 2.67 24.88
N ASN A 42 2.62 2.58 25.12
CA ASN A 42 3.62 3.46 24.50
C ASN A 42 4.04 2.97 23.09
N THR A 43 3.06 2.82 22.20
CA THR A 43 3.22 2.23 20.86
C THR A 43 3.43 3.27 19.76
N GLY A 44 3.68 4.54 20.11
CA GLY A 44 3.75 5.64 19.15
C GLY A 44 4.81 5.47 18.06
N LYS A 45 5.98 4.92 18.41
CA LYS A 45 7.04 4.64 17.44
C LYS A 45 6.64 3.54 16.45
N ALA A 46 5.93 2.51 16.92
CA ALA A 46 5.47 1.39 16.08
C ALA A 46 4.40 1.82 15.06
N VAL A 47 3.47 2.71 15.45
CA VAL A 47 2.49 3.29 14.53
C VAL A 47 3.17 4.18 13.48
N SER A 48 4.16 4.98 13.88
CA SER A 48 4.91 5.83 12.94
C SER A 48 5.72 5.01 11.92
N TRP A 49 6.33 3.92 12.37
CA TRP A 49 7.12 3.04 11.51
C TRP A 49 6.24 2.27 10.52
N SER A 50 5.16 1.65 11.00
CA SER A 50 4.19 0.94 10.15
C SER A 50 3.55 1.87 9.11
N SER A 51 3.07 3.05 9.52
CA SER A 51 2.50 4.04 8.57
C SER A 51 3.51 4.50 7.53
N SER A 52 4.78 4.66 7.87
CA SER A 52 5.81 5.07 6.91
C SER A 52 6.08 3.99 5.85
N ILE A 53 6.07 2.70 6.23
CA ILE A 53 6.18 1.59 5.27
C ILE A 53 4.98 1.60 4.31
N VAL A 54 3.77 1.74 4.83
CA VAL A 54 2.56 1.73 3.99
C VAL A 54 2.52 2.94 3.06
N ILE A 55 3.02 4.11 3.48
CA ILE A 55 3.17 5.28 2.60
C ILE A 55 4.10 4.96 1.42
N ILE A 56 5.26 4.36 1.69
CA ILE A 56 6.23 3.99 0.64
C ILE A 56 5.59 2.99 -0.33
N LEU A 57 4.86 2.00 0.17
CA LEU A 57 4.15 1.03 -0.67
C LEU A 57 3.04 1.69 -1.50
N GLY A 58 2.25 2.60 -0.90
CA GLY A 58 1.21 3.34 -1.61
C GLY A 58 1.79 4.20 -2.75
N LEU A 59 2.88 4.92 -2.47
CA LEU A 59 3.61 5.69 -3.48
C LEU A 59 4.18 4.80 -4.59
N PHE A 60 4.73 3.64 -4.23
CA PHE A 60 5.24 2.68 -5.20
C PHE A 60 4.15 2.25 -6.19
N PHE A 61 2.94 1.89 -5.72
CA PHE A 61 1.84 1.50 -6.61
C PHE A 61 1.37 2.63 -7.51
N VAL A 62 1.33 3.86 -6.99
CA VAL A 62 1.01 5.05 -7.78
C VAL A 62 2.04 5.26 -8.89
N VAL A 63 3.34 5.22 -8.56
CA VAL A 63 4.42 5.37 -9.54
C VAL A 63 4.41 4.23 -10.56
N ALA A 64 4.16 2.99 -10.11
CA ALA A 64 4.04 1.83 -10.98
C ALA A 64 2.88 1.98 -11.98
N HIS A 65 1.76 2.60 -11.57
CA HIS A 65 0.67 2.91 -12.49
C HIS A 65 1.12 3.89 -13.58
N PHE A 66 1.75 5.00 -13.22
CA PHE A 66 2.26 5.98 -14.20
C PHE A 66 3.34 5.40 -15.12
N MET A 67 4.21 4.54 -14.60
CA MET A 67 5.22 3.87 -15.43
C MET A 67 4.57 2.84 -16.36
N GLY A 68 3.56 2.13 -15.91
CA GLY A 68 2.79 1.20 -16.74
C GLY A 68 2.07 1.93 -17.89
N THR A 69 1.41 3.05 -17.60
CA THR A 69 0.75 3.86 -18.63
C THR A 69 1.75 4.47 -19.60
N TYR A 70 2.88 4.99 -19.11
CA TYR A 70 3.98 5.48 -19.96
C TYR A 70 4.54 4.42 -20.91
N LEU A 71 4.61 3.16 -20.46
CA LEU A 71 5.08 2.04 -21.27
C LEU A 71 4.03 1.53 -22.28
N GLY A 72 2.81 2.08 -22.26
CA GLY A 72 1.73 1.77 -23.19
C GLY A 72 0.76 0.69 -22.68
N MET A 73 0.68 0.47 -21.36
CA MET A 73 -0.42 -0.29 -20.79
C MET A 73 -1.59 0.64 -20.48
N ASP A 74 -2.72 0.45 -21.15
CA ASP A 74 -3.89 1.32 -21.01
C ASP A 74 -4.44 1.32 -19.57
N THR A 75 -4.38 0.18 -18.88
CA THR A 75 -4.84 0.04 -17.48
C THR A 75 -3.95 -0.93 -16.68
N PRO A 76 -2.95 -0.43 -15.93
CA PRO A 76 -2.18 -1.26 -15.00
C PRO A 76 -3.03 -1.69 -13.79
N PHE A 77 -3.27 -3.00 -13.66
CA PHE A 77 -4.09 -3.59 -12.59
C PHE A 77 -3.40 -4.80 -11.93
N ILE A 78 -3.75 -5.07 -10.66
CA ILE A 78 -3.40 -6.31 -9.96
C ILE A 78 -4.54 -7.28 -10.18
N ALA A 79 -4.22 -8.50 -10.63
CA ALA A 79 -5.17 -9.60 -10.65
C ALA A 79 -5.22 -10.24 -9.26
N PHE A 80 -6.36 -10.11 -8.58
CA PHE A 80 -6.68 -10.80 -7.35
C PHE A 80 -7.66 -11.93 -7.69
N GLY A 81 -7.26 -13.18 -7.57
CA GLY A 81 -8.12 -14.31 -7.91
C GLY A 81 -7.34 -15.61 -8.04
N ASP A 82 -8.04 -16.72 -7.86
CA ASP A 82 -7.50 -18.05 -8.14
C ASP A 82 -7.77 -18.39 -9.60
N VAL A 83 -6.72 -18.74 -10.35
CA VAL A 83 -6.83 -19.15 -11.75
C VAL A 83 -7.71 -20.40 -11.87
N ALA A 84 -7.87 -21.17 -10.78
CA ALA A 84 -8.72 -22.35 -10.71
C ALA A 84 -10.23 -22.07 -10.66
N THR A 85 -10.66 -20.88 -10.23
CA THR A 85 -12.10 -20.54 -10.06
C THR A 85 -12.61 -19.46 -11.01
N PHE A 86 -11.78 -18.98 -11.96
CA PHE A 86 -12.11 -17.96 -12.98
C PHE A 86 -12.57 -16.59 -12.44
N ASP A 87 -12.50 -16.37 -11.12
CA ASP A 87 -12.95 -15.12 -10.49
C ASP A 87 -11.76 -14.16 -10.33
N ILE A 88 -11.45 -13.41 -11.39
CA ILE A 88 -10.34 -12.45 -11.42
C ILE A 88 -10.88 -11.06 -11.07
N ILE A 89 -10.75 -10.69 -9.80
CA ILE A 89 -10.98 -9.32 -9.34
C ILE A 89 -9.76 -8.48 -9.76
N LYS A 90 -9.98 -7.50 -10.63
CA LYS A 90 -8.93 -6.55 -11.03
C LYS A 90 -8.96 -5.33 -10.13
N GLY A 91 -7.85 -5.05 -9.45
CA GLY A 91 -7.69 -3.81 -8.69
C GLY A 91 -6.73 -2.87 -9.40
N ASP A 92 -7.19 -1.67 -9.74
CA ASP A 92 -6.36 -0.66 -10.41
C ASP A 92 -5.21 -0.20 -9.49
N PHE A 93 -3.98 -0.19 -10.02
CA PHE A 93 -2.79 0.18 -9.24
C PHE A 93 -2.94 1.56 -8.59
N TRP A 94 -3.51 2.52 -9.32
CA TRP A 94 -3.75 3.87 -8.81
C TRP A 94 -4.70 3.87 -7.61
N MET A 95 -5.82 3.16 -7.70
CA MET A 95 -6.83 3.13 -6.65
C MET A 95 -6.29 2.43 -5.38
N LEU A 96 -5.56 1.33 -5.56
CA LEU A 96 -4.93 0.60 -4.46
C LEU A 96 -3.81 1.41 -3.80
N GLY A 97 -2.95 2.02 -4.61
CA GLY A 97 -1.85 2.85 -4.13
C GLY A 97 -2.35 4.09 -3.39
N ALA A 98 -3.32 4.81 -3.96
CA ALA A 98 -3.95 5.96 -3.33
C ALA A 98 -4.67 5.56 -2.03
N GLY A 99 -5.39 4.44 -2.02
CA GLY A 99 -6.08 3.94 -0.83
C GLY A 99 -5.12 3.64 0.34
N LEU A 100 -4.01 2.95 0.05
CA LEU A 100 -2.96 2.68 1.05
C LEU A 100 -2.30 3.98 1.53
N PHE A 101 -1.95 4.88 0.61
CA PHE A 101 -1.31 6.15 0.92
C PHE A 101 -2.19 7.02 1.81
N VAL A 102 -3.44 7.26 1.41
CA VAL A 102 -4.39 8.10 2.17
C VAL A 102 -4.63 7.52 3.56
N SER A 103 -4.83 6.20 3.66
CA SER A 103 -5.08 5.53 4.94
C SER A 103 -3.87 5.63 5.88
N ALA A 104 -2.65 5.48 5.36
CA ALA A 104 -1.44 5.59 6.15
C ALA A 104 -1.12 7.04 6.57
N VAL A 105 -1.39 8.02 5.71
CA VAL A 105 -1.32 9.45 6.05
C VAL A 105 -2.32 9.77 7.16
N PHE A 106 -3.55 9.26 7.05
CA PHE A 106 -4.58 9.44 8.07
C PHE A 106 -4.16 8.88 9.43
N LEU A 107 -3.61 7.65 9.47
CA LEU A 107 -3.03 7.06 10.69
C LEU A 107 -1.94 7.96 11.30
N LYS A 108 -1.07 8.53 10.47
CA LYS A 108 0.03 9.39 10.92
C LYS A 108 -0.46 10.74 11.46
N ILE A 109 -1.51 11.31 10.87
CA ILE A 109 -2.17 12.53 11.36
C ILE A 109 -2.81 12.26 12.72
N LEU A 110 -3.59 11.19 12.86
CA LEU A 110 -4.21 10.78 14.13
C LEU A 110 -3.16 10.58 15.24
N LEU A 111 -2.03 9.96 14.90
CA LEU A 111 -0.92 9.77 15.82
C LEU A 111 -0.35 11.11 16.33
N LYS A 112 -0.21 12.09 15.44
CA LYS A 112 0.30 13.43 15.77
C LYS A 112 -0.69 14.21 16.65
N MET A 113 -1.99 14.12 16.35
CA MET A 113 -3.04 14.76 17.16
C MET A 113 -3.01 14.28 18.61
N LYS A 114 -2.95 12.96 18.85
CA LYS A 114 -2.87 12.43 20.23
C LYS A 114 -1.56 12.81 20.94
N GLY A 115 -0.45 12.91 20.20
CA GLY A 115 0.83 13.37 20.76
C GLY A 115 0.82 14.84 21.21
N SER A 116 0.00 15.68 20.56
CA SER A 116 -0.12 17.11 20.87
C SER A 116 -1.01 17.42 22.08
N VAL A 117 -1.85 16.47 22.51
CA VAL A 117 -2.76 16.60 23.67
C VAL A 117 -2.10 16.16 24.98
N ALA A 118 -0.93 15.50 24.91
CA ALA A 118 -0.20 14.98 26.06
C ALA A 118 0.92 15.91 26.56
N VAL A 119 0.87 17.21 26.21
CA VAL A 119 1.77 18.27 26.70
C VAL A 119 0.98 19.21 27.59
#